data_AF-A0A7C4DHQ6-F1
#
_entry.id   AF-A0A7C4DHQ6-F1
#
_cell.length_a   1.000
_cell.length_b   1.000
_cell.length_c   1.000
_cell.angle_alpha   90.00
_cell.angle_beta   90.00
_cell.angle_gamma   90.00
#
_symmetry.space_group_name_H-M   'P 1'
#
loop_
_entity.id
_entity.type
_entity.pdbx_description
1 polymer ?
#
loop_
_entity_poly.entity_id
_entity_poly.type
_entity_poly.pdbx_seq_one_letter_code
_entity_poly.pdbx_strand_id
1 'polypeptide(L)'
;APLALDAATQEELTRQINDGMSMIQHGRHQEAAELYDKILADFPNHLGALRGRMMASNALKDAEGASKFAQTLGAELARQEAFDPLWDVYQQQQALDKNFLLRTRDQIALSRWLVSENKPLDAARVLREVGVGKPDDPLAPKALYQCAELLWKSCAKPDVAKQMFEYILKRYPQSAFGDQVRAALAAIAIGK
;
A
#
# COMPACT_ATOMS: atom_id res chain seq x y z
N ALA A 1 8.75 25.51 8.09
CA ALA A 1 9.28 24.16 8.39
C ALA A 1 8.74 23.74 9.74
N PRO A 2 8.30 22.48 9.96
CA PRO A 2 8.08 22.03 11.32
C PRO A 2 9.43 22.11 12.03
N LEU A 3 9.46 22.71 13.23
CA LEU A 3 10.64 22.71 14.08
C LEU A 3 11.02 21.25 14.33
N ALA A 4 12.26 20.89 14.00
CA ALA A 4 12.79 19.57 14.34
C ALA A 4 12.67 19.41 15.86
N LEU A 5 12.16 18.25 16.30
CA LEU A 5 12.07 17.93 17.72
C LEU A 5 13.45 18.06 18.35
N ASP A 6 13.52 18.63 19.55
CA ASP A 6 14.79 18.66 20.28
C ASP A 6 15.26 17.24 20.63
N ALA A 7 16.55 17.10 20.91
CA ALA A 7 17.18 15.81 21.14
C ALA A 7 16.56 15.06 22.34
N ALA A 8 16.16 15.78 23.39
CA ALA A 8 15.54 15.20 24.58
C ALA A 8 14.18 14.57 24.25
N THR A 9 13.38 15.25 23.43
CA THR A 9 12.09 14.75 22.95
C THR A 9 12.27 13.52 22.05
N GLN A 10 13.28 13.52 21.18
CA GLN A 10 13.57 12.36 20.32
C GLN A 10 14.04 11.13 21.12
N GLU A 11 14.88 11.33 22.13
CA GLU A 11 15.35 10.27 23.02
C GLU A 11 14.19 9.67 23.84
N GLU A 12 13.34 10.54 24.39
CA GLU A 12 12.15 10.13 25.14
C GLU A 12 11.17 9.34 24.26
N LEU A 13 10.89 9.81 23.05
CA LEU A 13 10.06 9.08 22.10
C LEU A 13 10.66 7.71 21.77
N THR A 14 11.96 7.66 21.50
CA THR A 14 12.66 6.38 21.21
C THR A 14 12.50 5.40 22.37
N ARG A 15 12.65 5.87 23.62
CA ARG A 15 12.45 5.06 24.82
C ARG A 15 11.02 4.54 24.91
N GLN A 16 10.02 5.41 24.76
CA GLN A 16 8.61 5.02 24.82
C GLN A 16 8.23 4.02 23.72
N ILE A 17 8.77 4.17 22.51
CA ILE A 17 8.57 3.19 21.43
C ILE A 17 9.14 1.82 21.82
N ASN A 18 10.34 1.77 22.39
CA ASN A 18 10.95 0.52 22.83
C ASN A 18 10.17 -0.12 23.98
N ASP A 19 9.67 0.68 24.93
CA ASP A 19 8.81 0.21 26.02
C ASP A 19 7.52 -0.42 25.46
N GLY A 20 6.87 0.23 24.50
CA GLY A 20 5.68 -0.31 23.83
C GLY A 20 5.96 -1.61 23.07
N MET A 21 7.13 -1.73 22.43
CA MET A 21 7.53 -2.98 21.76
C MET A 21 7.76 -4.11 22.76
N SER A 22 8.39 -3.81 23.90
CA SER A 22 8.54 -4.77 25.00
C SER A 22 7.17 -5.22 25.52
N MET A 23 6.21 -4.30 25.71
CA MET A 23 4.84 -4.65 26.10
C MET A 23 4.16 -5.61 25.12
N ILE A 24 4.31 -5.39 23.80
CA ILE A 24 3.79 -6.32 22.78
C ILE A 24 4.39 -7.72 22.96
N GLN A 25 5.71 -7.83 23.13
CA GLN A 25 6.39 -9.13 23.30
C GLN A 25 5.93 -9.89 24.56
N HIS A 26 5.53 -9.17 25.61
CA HIS A 26 5.06 -9.75 26.87
C HIS A 26 3.52 -9.91 26.94
N GLY A 27 2.81 -9.81 25.81
CA GLY A 27 1.35 -10.01 25.78
C GLY A 27 0.52 -8.80 26.25
N ARG A 28 1.17 -7.69 26.64
CA ARG A 28 0.51 -6.46 27.13
C ARG A 28 0.10 -5.56 25.97
N HIS A 29 -0.66 -6.13 25.03
CA HIS A 29 -0.98 -5.48 23.75
C HIS A 29 -1.86 -4.23 23.93
N GLN A 30 -2.79 -4.25 24.88
CA GLN A 30 -3.67 -3.11 25.17
C GLN A 30 -2.89 -1.92 25.74
N GLU A 31 -1.98 -2.18 26.68
CA GLU A 31 -1.13 -1.13 27.26
C GLU A 31 -0.17 -0.53 26.23
N ALA A 32 0.39 -1.39 25.35
CA ALA A 32 1.18 -0.92 24.22
C ALA A 32 0.35 -0.02 23.30
N ALA A 33 -0.88 -0.42 22.97
CA ALA A 33 -1.79 0.37 22.14
C ALA A 33 -2.06 1.75 22.76
N GLU A 34 -2.37 1.82 24.05
CA GLU A 34 -2.60 3.08 24.78
C GLU A 34 -1.36 3.97 24.80
N LEU A 35 -0.17 3.39 24.97
CA LEU A 35 1.09 4.14 24.92
C LEU A 35 1.31 4.77 23.54
N TYR A 36 1.12 3.99 22.46
CA TYR A 36 1.27 4.53 21.11
C TYR A 36 0.18 5.54 20.77
N ASP A 37 -1.06 5.35 21.24
CA ASP A 37 -2.14 6.32 21.05
C ASP A 37 -1.82 7.67 21.71
N LYS A 38 -1.17 7.67 22.88
CA LYS A 38 -0.66 8.90 23.51
C LYS A 38 0.38 9.60 22.64
N ILE A 39 1.37 8.86 22.14
CA ILE A 39 2.40 9.43 21.25
C ILE A 39 1.75 10.00 19.98
N LEU A 40 0.78 9.30 19.40
CA LEU A 40 0.09 9.72 18.17
C LEU A 40 -0.85 10.91 18.37
N ALA A 41 -1.29 11.19 19.61
CA ALA A 41 -2.04 12.41 19.90
C ALA A 41 -1.20 13.66 19.67
N ASP A 42 0.08 13.64 20.08
CA ASP A 42 1.01 14.76 19.92
C ASP A 42 1.75 14.72 18.58
N PHE A 43 2.02 13.50 18.07
CA PHE A 43 2.78 13.26 16.83
C PHE A 43 2.03 12.31 15.88
N PRO A 44 0.97 12.78 15.19
CA PRO A 44 0.06 11.91 14.43
C PRO A 44 0.69 11.08 13.31
N ASN A 45 1.86 11.52 12.80
CA ASN A 45 2.58 10.86 11.72
C ASN A 45 3.90 10.22 12.19
N HIS A 46 4.09 10.02 13.50
CA HIS A 46 5.31 9.41 14.02
C HIS A 46 5.43 7.93 13.60
N LEU A 47 6.37 7.64 12.69
CA LEU A 47 6.52 6.34 12.04
C LEU A 47 6.62 5.17 13.03
N GLY A 48 7.43 5.33 14.09
CA GLY A 48 7.60 4.30 15.12
C GLY A 48 6.32 4.02 15.89
N ALA A 49 5.54 5.07 16.17
CA ALA A 49 4.29 4.93 16.93
C ALA A 49 3.18 4.34 16.06
N LEU A 50 3.09 4.75 14.79
CA LEU A 50 2.18 4.15 13.82
C LEU A 50 2.46 2.65 13.63
N ARG A 51 3.73 2.27 13.48
CA ARG A 51 4.13 0.85 13.38
C ARG A 51 3.81 0.10 14.65
N GLY A 52 4.17 0.64 15.81
CA GLY A 52 3.88 0.03 17.11
C GLY A 52 2.39 -0.17 17.32
N ARG A 53 1.57 0.82 17.02
CA ARG A 53 0.11 0.75 17.14
C ARG A 53 -0.52 -0.23 16.15
N MET A 54 -0.03 -0.26 14.92
CA MET A 54 -0.41 -1.28 13.93
C MET A 54 -0.12 -2.70 14.47
N MET A 55 1.07 -2.92 15.03
CA MET A 55 1.45 -4.23 15.60
C MET A 55 0.61 -4.59 16.83
N ALA A 56 0.35 -3.64 17.73
CA ALA A 56 -0.54 -3.86 18.87
C ALA A 56 -1.96 -4.23 18.42
N SER A 57 -2.48 -3.56 17.38
CA SER A 57 -3.81 -3.86 16.81
C SER A 57 -3.86 -5.27 16.21
N ASN A 58 -2.82 -5.68 15.47
CA ASN A 58 -2.69 -7.05 14.97
C ASN A 58 -2.73 -8.08 16.12
N ALA A 59 -1.99 -7.83 17.19
CA ALA A 59 -1.92 -8.72 18.34
C ALA A 59 -3.25 -8.79 19.12
N LEU A 60 -4.01 -7.70 19.15
CA LEU A 60 -5.36 -7.62 19.68
C LEU A 60 -6.44 -8.21 18.75
N LYS A 61 -6.06 -8.63 17.53
CA LYS A 61 -6.99 -9.05 16.46
C LYS A 61 -7.98 -7.96 16.05
N ASP A 62 -7.62 -6.70 16.27
CA ASP A 62 -8.33 -5.52 15.78
C ASP A 62 -7.90 -5.26 14.32
N ALA A 63 -8.54 -5.96 13.39
CA ALA A 63 -8.23 -5.88 11.95
C ALA A 63 -8.49 -4.48 11.37
N GLU A 64 -9.50 -3.77 11.87
CA GLU A 64 -9.84 -2.42 11.42
C GLU A 64 -8.76 -1.42 11.87
N GLY A 65 -8.39 -1.45 13.15
CA GLY A 65 -7.30 -0.64 13.69
C GLY A 65 -5.99 -0.92 12.98
N ALA A 66 -5.63 -2.20 12.83
CA ALA A 66 -4.43 -2.62 12.11
C ALA A 66 -4.38 -2.04 10.69
N SER A 67 -5.47 -2.17 9.93
CA SER A 67 -5.57 -1.67 8.57
C SER A 67 -5.45 -0.15 8.52
N LYS A 68 -6.13 0.56 9.42
CA LYS A 68 -6.10 2.03 9.51
C LYS A 68 -4.69 2.56 9.79
N PHE A 69 -3.99 1.97 10.76
CA PHE A 69 -2.63 2.38 11.10
C PHE A 69 -1.62 1.98 10.03
N ALA A 70 -1.78 0.80 9.41
CA ALA A 70 -0.95 0.38 8.28
C ALA A 70 -1.10 1.30 7.07
N GLN A 71 -2.33 1.74 6.74
CA GLN A 71 -2.56 2.71 5.67
C GLN A 71 -1.94 4.08 5.98
N THR A 72 -1.99 4.51 7.24
CA THR A 72 -1.42 5.80 7.66
C THR A 72 0.11 5.75 7.63
N LEU A 73 0.70 4.68 8.17
CA LEU A 73 2.13 4.40 8.07
C LEU A 73 2.56 4.33 6.60
N GLY A 74 1.80 3.62 5.77
CA GLY A 74 2.14 3.45 4.37
C GLY A 74 2.10 4.76 3.57
N ALA A 75 1.14 5.64 3.86
CA ALA A 75 1.06 6.97 3.26
C ALA A 75 2.25 7.87 3.66
N GLU A 76 2.72 7.75 4.91
CA GLU A 76 3.90 8.49 5.37
C GLU A 76 5.18 7.96 4.70
N LEU A 77 5.37 6.65 4.65
CA LEU A 77 6.50 6.02 3.98
C LEU A 77 6.53 6.36 2.49
N ALA A 78 5.38 6.31 1.80
CA ALA A 78 5.27 6.71 0.40
C ALA A 78 5.63 8.18 0.19
N ARG A 79 5.24 9.07 1.11
CA ARG A 79 5.58 10.50 1.05
C ARG A 79 7.08 10.74 1.18
N GLN A 80 7.76 9.94 1.99
CA GLN A 80 9.21 10.00 2.19
C GLN A 80 9.99 9.18 1.15
N GLU A 81 9.30 8.61 0.15
CA GLU A 81 9.89 7.70 -0.86
C GLU A 81 10.59 6.47 -0.24
N ALA A 82 10.24 6.12 1.00
CA ALA A 82 10.76 4.97 1.73
C ALA A 82 9.99 3.70 1.32
N PHE A 83 10.19 3.26 0.09
CA PHE A 83 9.39 2.17 -0.51
C PHE A 83 9.77 0.77 -0.02
N ASP A 84 11.03 0.53 0.39
CA ASP A 84 11.43 -0.72 1.02
C ASP A 84 10.60 -1.03 2.29
N PRO A 85 10.57 -0.16 3.32
CA PRO A 85 9.74 -0.41 4.49
C PRO A 85 8.24 -0.35 4.19
N LEU A 86 7.80 0.37 3.14
CA LEU A 86 6.40 0.35 2.71
C LEU A 86 6.02 -1.03 2.17
N TRP A 87 6.90 -1.64 1.37
CA TRP A 87 6.71 -2.98 0.85
C TRP A 87 6.61 -4.01 1.97
N ASP A 88 7.47 -3.91 2.98
CA ASP A 88 7.43 -4.79 4.15
C ASP A 88 6.11 -4.68 4.91
N VAL A 89 5.65 -3.44 5.19
CA VAL A 89 4.36 -3.20 5.87
C VAL A 89 3.21 -3.80 5.05
N TYR A 90 3.22 -3.59 3.73
CA TYR A 90 2.20 -4.12 2.85
C TYR A 90 2.18 -5.65 2.83
N GLN A 91 3.34 -6.31 2.70
CA GLN A 91 3.44 -7.78 2.73
C GLN A 91 3.03 -8.35 4.10
N GLN A 92 3.49 -7.74 5.20
CA GLN A 92 3.13 -8.17 6.55
C GLN A 92 1.61 -8.13 6.75
N GLN A 93 0.96 -7.05 6.32
CA GLN A 93 -0.49 -6.92 6.47
C GLN A 93 -1.24 -7.86 5.54
N GLN A 94 -0.80 -8.04 4.29
CA GLN A 94 -1.35 -9.05 3.38
C GLN A 94 -1.17 -10.50 3.87
N ALA A 95 -0.19 -10.76 4.73
CA ALA A 95 -0.04 -12.07 5.37
C ALA A 95 -1.14 -12.33 6.42
N LEU A 96 -1.64 -11.28 7.08
CA LEU A 96 -2.64 -11.34 8.14
C LEU A 96 -4.08 -11.17 7.60
N ASP A 97 -4.27 -10.24 6.66
CA ASP A 97 -5.52 -9.97 5.96
C ASP A 97 -5.27 -9.91 4.46
N LYS A 98 -5.74 -10.94 3.74
CA LYS A 98 -5.61 -11.06 2.27
C LYS A 98 -6.35 -9.95 1.50
N ASN A 99 -7.28 -9.26 2.15
CA ASN A 99 -8.04 -8.16 1.56
C ASN A 99 -7.47 -6.80 1.93
N PHE A 100 -6.36 -6.73 2.67
CA PHE A 100 -5.74 -5.47 3.05
C PHE A 100 -5.31 -4.66 1.82
N LEU A 101 -5.73 -3.41 1.78
CA LEU A 101 -5.34 -2.45 0.74
C LEU A 101 -4.72 -1.22 1.38
N LEU A 102 -3.58 -0.79 0.85
CA LEU A 102 -3.08 0.58 1.07
C LEU A 102 -4.01 1.59 0.38
N ARG A 103 -3.81 2.89 0.61
CA ARG A 103 -4.56 3.91 -0.16
C ARG A 103 -4.16 3.83 -1.63
N THR A 104 -5.09 4.18 -2.52
CA THR A 104 -4.93 3.98 -3.96
C THR A 104 -3.68 4.67 -4.53
N ARG A 105 -3.42 5.90 -4.10
CA ARG A 105 -2.23 6.65 -4.52
C ARG A 105 -0.93 5.98 -4.06
N ASP A 106 -0.93 5.43 -2.85
CA ASP A 106 0.25 4.79 -2.26
C ASP A 106 0.53 3.44 -2.95
N GLN A 107 -0.51 2.67 -3.31
CA GLN A 107 -0.36 1.45 -4.12
C GLN A 107 0.20 1.74 -5.52
N ILE A 108 -0.24 2.81 -6.18
CA ILE A 108 0.29 3.23 -7.49
C ILE A 108 1.74 3.73 -7.36
N ALA A 109 2.09 4.41 -6.25
CA ALA A 109 3.47 4.80 -6.00
C ALA A 109 4.36 3.57 -5.76
N LEU A 110 3.92 2.64 -4.91
CA LEU A 110 4.60 1.39 -4.63
C LEU A 110 4.77 0.54 -5.89
N SER A 111 3.77 0.46 -6.77
CA SER A 111 3.90 -0.28 -8.03
C SER A 111 4.97 0.31 -8.95
N ARG A 112 5.14 1.63 -8.99
CA ARG A 112 6.21 2.27 -9.77
C ARG A 112 7.58 1.92 -9.23
N TRP A 113 7.74 1.95 -7.91
CA TRP A 113 8.97 1.50 -7.27
C TRP A 113 9.25 0.01 -7.51
N LEU A 114 8.24 -0.86 -7.44
CA LEU A 114 8.41 -2.29 -7.77
C LEU A 114 8.88 -2.51 -9.21
N VAL A 115 8.45 -1.66 -10.16
CA VAL A 115 8.98 -1.70 -11.53
C VAL A 115 10.45 -1.29 -11.57
N SER A 116 10.88 -0.26 -10.82
CA SER A 116 12.30 0.13 -10.75
C SER A 116 13.18 -0.95 -10.10
N GLU A 117 12.62 -1.72 -9.17
CA GLU A 117 13.26 -2.90 -8.56
C GLU A 117 13.23 -4.16 -9.45
N ASN A 118 12.80 -4.04 -10.71
CA ASN A 118 12.66 -5.15 -11.65
C ASN A 118 11.70 -6.26 -11.16
N LYS A 119 10.63 -5.87 -10.44
CA LYS A 119 9.56 -6.76 -9.94
C LYS A 119 8.20 -6.44 -10.62
N PRO A 120 8.09 -6.54 -11.95
CA PRO A 120 6.89 -6.11 -12.68
C PRO A 120 5.64 -6.93 -12.36
N LEU A 121 5.80 -8.20 -11.96
CA LEU A 121 4.66 -9.04 -11.57
C LEU A 121 4.05 -8.59 -10.24
N ASP A 122 4.88 -8.22 -9.26
CA ASP A 122 4.41 -7.65 -8.00
C ASP A 122 3.76 -6.29 -8.23
N ALA A 123 4.35 -5.46 -9.08
CA ALA A 123 3.75 -4.18 -9.48
C ALA A 123 2.36 -4.38 -10.11
N ALA A 124 2.23 -5.33 -11.03
CA ALA A 124 0.96 -5.67 -11.66
C ALA A 124 -0.08 -6.18 -10.63
N ARG A 125 0.35 -6.99 -9.65
CA ARG A 125 -0.51 -7.48 -8.56
C ARG A 125 -1.07 -6.32 -7.73
N VAL A 126 -0.20 -5.43 -7.25
CA VAL A 126 -0.58 -4.26 -6.45
C VAL A 126 -1.58 -3.37 -7.20
N LEU A 127 -1.37 -3.16 -8.51
CA LEU A 127 -2.28 -2.37 -9.35
C LEU A 127 -3.63 -3.06 -9.60
N ARG A 128 -3.63 -4.39 -9.76
CA ARG A 128 -4.87 -5.16 -9.90
C ARG A 128 -5.74 -5.05 -8.65
N GLU A 129 -5.14 -5.10 -7.47
CA GLU A 129 -5.84 -4.98 -6.19
C GLU A 129 -6.57 -3.63 -6.06
N VAL A 130 -5.99 -2.54 -6.53
CA VAL A 130 -6.69 -1.24 -6.62
C VAL A 130 -7.95 -1.37 -7.45
N GLY A 131 -7.82 -1.87 -8.67
CA GLY A 131 -8.92 -1.89 -9.63
C GLY A 131 -10.04 -2.86 -9.30
N VAL A 132 -9.72 -3.98 -8.66
CA VAL A 132 -10.69 -5.00 -8.24
C VAL A 132 -11.28 -4.69 -6.86
N GLY A 133 -10.45 -4.23 -5.92
CA GLY A 133 -10.86 -3.97 -4.54
C GLY A 133 -11.55 -2.62 -4.35
N LYS A 134 -11.31 -1.65 -5.24
CA LYS A 134 -11.92 -0.30 -5.19
C LYS A 134 -12.43 0.13 -6.56
N PRO A 135 -13.42 -0.59 -7.13
CA PRO A 135 -13.86 -0.37 -8.51
C PRO A 135 -14.50 1.01 -8.75
N ASP A 136 -14.95 1.70 -7.69
CA ASP A 136 -15.53 3.05 -7.81
C ASP A 136 -14.49 4.16 -7.57
N ASP A 137 -13.23 3.81 -7.27
CA ASP A 137 -12.14 4.78 -7.17
C ASP A 137 -11.86 5.40 -8.55
N PRO A 138 -11.77 6.74 -8.68
CA PRO A 138 -11.47 7.41 -9.96
C PRO A 138 -10.16 6.94 -10.62
N LEU A 139 -9.22 6.40 -9.84
CA LEU A 139 -7.95 5.88 -10.32
C LEU A 139 -7.99 4.37 -10.65
N ALA A 140 -9.09 3.67 -10.37
CA ALA A 140 -9.23 2.24 -10.69
C ALA A 140 -9.01 1.91 -12.17
N PRO A 141 -9.59 2.66 -13.15
CA PRO A 141 -9.33 2.39 -14.57
C PRO A 141 -7.86 2.56 -14.95
N LYS A 142 -7.20 3.57 -14.37
CA LYS A 142 -5.77 3.83 -14.57
C LYS A 142 -4.93 2.68 -14.03
N ALA A 143 -5.23 2.22 -12.81
CA ALA A 143 -4.49 1.14 -12.18
C ALA A 143 -4.61 -0.17 -12.99
N LEU A 144 -5.83 -0.50 -13.44
CA LEU A 144 -6.05 -1.68 -14.29
C LEU A 144 -5.35 -1.57 -15.64
N TYR A 145 -5.33 -0.38 -16.25
CA TYR A 145 -4.61 -0.16 -17.50
C TYR A 145 -3.11 -0.39 -17.32
N GLN A 146 -2.51 0.21 -16.29
CA GLN A 146 -1.09 0.02 -15.96
C GLN A 146 -0.77 -1.44 -15.61
N CYS A 147 -1.67 -2.14 -14.90
CA CYS A 147 -1.56 -3.57 -14.62
C CYS A 147 -1.50 -4.38 -15.93
N ALA A 148 -2.44 -4.15 -16.84
CA ALA A 148 -2.51 -4.86 -18.11
C ALA A 148 -1.28 -4.59 -18.99
N GLU A 149 -0.79 -3.34 -19.02
CA GLU A 149 0.45 -3.00 -19.73
C GLU A 149 1.67 -3.74 -19.17
N LEU A 150 1.83 -3.81 -17.85
CA LEU A 150 2.93 -4.57 -17.23
C LEU A 150 2.84 -6.06 -17.54
N LEU A 151 1.62 -6.62 -17.48
CA LEU A 151 1.41 -8.03 -17.80
C LEU A 151 1.78 -8.36 -19.25
N TRP A 152 1.43 -7.48 -20.19
CA TRP A 152 1.75 -7.65 -21.61
C TRP A 152 3.23 -7.43 -21.89
N LYS A 153 3.77 -6.27 -21.51
CA LYS A 153 5.10 -5.81 -21.94
C LYS A 153 6.25 -6.34 -21.09
N SER A 154 6.01 -6.58 -19.80
CA SER A 154 7.07 -6.92 -18.83
C SER A 154 6.96 -8.33 -18.26
N CYS A 155 5.76 -8.92 -18.24
CA CYS A 155 5.57 -10.27 -17.70
C CYS A 155 5.34 -11.36 -18.76
N ALA A 156 5.29 -11.00 -20.05
CA ALA A 156 4.99 -11.92 -21.15
C ALA A 156 3.68 -12.71 -20.94
N LYS A 157 2.64 -12.04 -20.42
CA LYS A 157 1.30 -12.60 -20.17
C LYS A 157 0.22 -11.87 -21.00
N PRO A 158 0.31 -11.90 -22.34
CA PRO A 158 -0.60 -11.16 -23.23
C PRO A 158 -2.07 -11.60 -23.08
N ASP A 159 -2.35 -12.88 -22.85
CA ASP A 159 -3.72 -13.37 -22.68
C ASP A 159 -4.39 -12.81 -21.42
N VAL A 160 -3.61 -12.69 -20.34
CA VAL A 160 -4.10 -12.10 -19.08
C VAL A 160 -4.27 -10.59 -19.26
N ALA A 161 -3.32 -9.93 -19.91
CA ALA A 161 -3.43 -8.50 -20.23
C ALA A 161 -4.67 -8.20 -21.08
N LYS A 162 -4.95 -9.03 -22.10
CA LYS A 162 -6.14 -8.93 -22.95
C LYS A 162 -7.43 -8.98 -22.13
N GLN A 163 -7.57 -9.97 -21.24
CA GLN A 163 -8.74 -10.09 -20.37
C GLN A 163 -8.93 -8.84 -19.49
N MET A 164 -7.83 -8.28 -18.96
CA MET A 164 -7.86 -7.07 -18.16
C MET A 164 -8.27 -5.85 -18.99
N PHE A 165 -7.75 -5.70 -20.20
CA PHE A 165 -8.15 -4.64 -21.13
C PHE A 165 -9.63 -4.72 -21.51
N GLU A 166 -10.14 -5.91 -21.83
CA GLU A 166 -11.57 -6.13 -22.10
C GLU A 166 -12.44 -5.77 -20.89
N TYR A 167 -11.99 -6.14 -19.68
CA TYR A 167 -12.67 -5.76 -18.44
C TYR A 167 -12.73 -4.23 -18.27
N ILE A 168 -11.67 -3.48 -18.59
CA ILE A 168 -11.67 -2.02 -18.51
C ILE A 168 -12.73 -1.42 -19.43
N LEU A 169 -12.82 -1.86 -20.68
CA LEU A 169 -13.84 -1.36 -21.62
C LEU A 169 -15.26 -1.67 -21.16
N LYS A 170 -15.48 -2.84 -20.55
CA LYS A 170 -16.78 -3.26 -20.05
C LYS A 170 -17.20 -2.50 -18.79
N ARG A 171 -16.31 -2.36 -17.80
CA ARG A 171 -16.62 -1.77 -16.49
C ARG A 171 -16.53 -0.25 -16.49
N TYR A 172 -15.68 0.33 -17.35
CA TYR A 172 -15.41 1.76 -17.45
C TYR A 172 -15.53 2.27 -18.90
N PRO A 173 -16.73 2.20 -19.51
CA PRO A 173 -16.92 2.54 -20.92
C PRO A 173 -16.60 4.02 -21.24
N GLN A 174 -16.72 4.90 -20.26
CA GLN A 174 -16.42 6.34 -20.37
C GLN A 174 -14.99 6.70 -19.90
N SER A 175 -14.15 5.69 -19.68
CA SER A 175 -12.76 5.91 -19.25
C SER A 175 -11.95 6.63 -20.33
N ALA A 176 -11.13 7.59 -19.91
CA ALA A 176 -10.14 8.25 -20.78
C ALA A 176 -9.10 7.27 -21.35
N PHE A 177 -9.04 6.02 -20.85
CA PHE A 177 -8.18 4.96 -21.35
C PHE A 177 -8.79 4.16 -22.51
N GLY A 178 -10.04 4.42 -22.90
CA GLY A 178 -10.77 3.59 -23.87
C GLY A 178 -10.05 3.42 -25.22
N ASP A 179 -9.49 4.49 -25.77
CA ASP A 179 -8.74 4.45 -27.03
C ASP A 179 -7.40 3.69 -26.88
N GLN A 180 -6.65 3.97 -25.82
CA GLN A 180 -5.40 3.27 -25.53
C GLN A 180 -5.61 1.77 -25.31
N VAL A 181 -6.70 1.39 -24.63
CA VAL A 181 -7.07 0.00 -24.39
C VAL A 181 -7.41 -0.71 -25.72
N ARG A 182 -8.19 -0.08 -26.60
CA ARG A 182 -8.48 -0.63 -27.94
C ARG A 182 -7.22 -0.79 -28.78
N ALA A 183 -6.32 0.20 -28.75
CA ALA A 183 -5.05 0.11 -29.45
C ALA A 183 -4.16 -1.02 -28.92
N ALA A 184 -4.08 -1.19 -27.59
CA ALA A 184 -3.32 -2.28 -26.97
C ALA A 184 -3.89 -3.66 -27.34
N LEU A 185 -5.22 -3.83 -27.32
CA LEU A 185 -5.88 -5.07 -27.76
C LEU A 185 -5.58 -5.41 -29.22
N ALA A 186 -5.59 -4.42 -30.11
CA ALA A 186 -5.24 -4.61 -31.52
C ALA A 186 -3.78 -5.04 -31.68
N ALA A 187 -2.85 -4.43 -30.93
CA ALA A 187 -1.43 -4.79 -30.94
C ALA A 187 -1.19 -6.23 -30.45
N ILE A 188 -1.85 -6.64 -29.35
CA ILE A 188 -1.80 -8.03 -28.85
C ILE A 188 -2.30 -9.01 -29.92
N ALA A 189 -3.39 -8.69 -30.62
CA ALA A 189 -3.98 -9.57 -31.62
C ALA A 189 -3.06 -9.84 -32.83
N ILE A 190 -2.16 -8.90 -33.15
CA ILE A 190 -1.17 -9.02 -34.23
C ILE A 190 0.22 -9.42 -33.73
N GLY A 191 0.35 -9.80 -32.44
CA GLY A 191 1.61 -10.28 -31.85
C GLY A 191 2.70 -9.21 -31.74
N LYS A 192 2.32 -7.93 -31.64
CA LYS A 192 3.24 -6.80 -31.42
C LYS A 192 3.30 -6.37 -29.96
#